data_AF-A0A8J8FC86-F1
#
_entry.id   AF-A0A8J8FC86-F1
#
_cell.length_a   1.000
_cell.length_b   1.000
_cell.length_c   1.000
_cell.angle_alpha   90.00
_cell.angle_beta   90.00
_cell.angle_gamma   90.00
#
_symmetry.space_group_name_H-M   'P 1'
#
loop_
_entity.id
_entity.type
_entity.pdbx_description
1 polymer ?
#
loop_
_entity_poly.entity_id
_entity_poly.type
_entity_poly.pdbx_seq_one_letter_code
_entity_poly.pdbx_strand_id
1 'polypeptide(L)' 'MQSVLPELVKKSELELVGIVPEDENIRAYDLVGKPIVNLPEDSKAVVAVKEIFEKVLGDLL' A
#
# COMPACT_ATOMS: atom_id res chain seq x y z
N MET A 1 11.55 -8.97 1.07
CA MET A 1 11.25 -10.30 0.46
C MET A 1 9.79 -10.29 0.02
N GLN A 2 9.53 -9.86 -1.22
CA GLN A 2 8.18 -9.65 -1.78
C GLN A 2 7.85 -10.66 -2.91
N SER A 3 8.66 -11.71 -3.07
CA SER A 3 8.68 -12.51 -4.31
C SER A 3 7.59 -13.58 -4.43
N VAL A 4 7.01 -14.05 -3.33
CA VAL A 4 6.05 -15.17 -3.38
C VAL A 4 4.59 -14.74 -3.42
N LEU A 5 4.28 -13.51 -3.01
CA LEU A 5 2.90 -13.06 -2.84
C LEU A 5 2.09 -13.06 -4.15
N PRO A 6 2.61 -12.56 -5.29
CA PRO A 6 1.86 -12.58 -6.55
C PRO A 6 1.55 -14.01 -7.03
N GLU A 7 2.46 -14.95 -6.79
CA GLU A 7 2.25 -16.36 -7.17
C GLU A 7 1.20 -17.04 -6.29
N LEU A 8 1.13 -16.70 -5.01
CA LEU A 8 0.10 -17.21 -4.10
C LEU A 8 -1.29 -16.68 -4.47
N VAL A 9 -1.40 -15.39 -4.82
CA VAL A 9 -2.68 -14.81 -5.26
C VAL A 9 -3.13 -15.43 -6.59
N LYS A 10 -2.21 -15.70 -7.53
CA LYS A 10 -2.56 -16.42 -8.77
C LYS A 10 -3.14 -17.82 -8.56
N LYS A 11 -2.87 -18.45 -7.41
CA LYS A 11 -3.37 -19.78 -7.04
C LYS A 11 -4.64 -19.72 -6.18
N SER A 12 -5.11 -18.52 -5.83
CA SER A 12 -6.36 -18.32 -5.09
C SER A 12 -7.44 -17.75 -6.00
N GLU A 13 -8.67 -17.67 -5.49
CA GLU A 13 -9.80 -16.98 -6.14
C GLU A 13 -9.81 -15.47 -5.81
N LEU A 14 -8.68 -14.91 -5.35
CA LEU A 14 -8.56 -13.51 -4.96
C LEU A 14 -7.92 -12.70 -6.08
N GLU A 15 -8.34 -11.44 -6.18
CA GLU A 15 -7.67 -10.45 -7.03
C GLU A 15 -6.62 -9.68 -6.22
N LEU A 16 -5.41 -9.54 -6.77
CA LEU A 16 -4.40 -8.62 -6.23
C LEU A 16 -4.73 -7.19 -6.70
N VAL A 17 -5.27 -6.37 -5.81
CA VAL A 17 -5.65 -4.98 -6.12
C VAL A 17 -4.47 -4.01 -6.09
N GLY A 18 -3.37 -4.36 -5.41
CA GLY A 18 -2.11 -3.62 -5.44
C GLY A 18 -1.16 -4.03 -4.33
N ILE A 19 0.01 -3.39 -4.28
CA ILE A 19 1.06 -3.64 -3.28
C ILE A 19 1.55 -2.30 -2.75
N VAL A 20 1.52 -2.12 -1.44
CA VAL A 20 2.18 -0.98 -0.79
C VAL A 20 3.68 -1.28 -0.69
N PRO A 21 4.56 -0.50 -1.32
CA PRO A 21 6.01 -0.72 -1.27
C PRO A 21 6.59 -0.34 0.10
N GLU A 22 7.83 -0.73 0.34
CA GLU A 22 8.58 -0.27 1.51
C GLU A 22 8.80 1.25 1.43
N ASP A 23 8.55 1.94 2.54
CA ASP A 23 8.66 3.39 2.67
C ASP A 23 9.45 3.75 3.93
N GLU A 24 10.58 4.42 3.74
CA GLU A 24 11.48 4.84 4.83
C GLU A 24 10.80 5.83 5.79
N ASN A 25 9.82 6.62 5.31
CA ASN A 25 9.08 7.55 6.15
C ASN A 25 8.21 6.84 7.18
N ILE A 26 7.65 5.66 6.85
CA ILE A 26 6.89 4.85 7.81
C ILE A 26 7.80 4.46 8.97
N ARG A 27 9.01 3.96 8.66
CA ARG A 27 9.98 3.57 9.69
C ARG A 27 10.38 4.76 10.57
N ALA A 28 10.62 5.93 9.97
CA ALA A 28 10.97 7.14 10.70
C ALA A 28 9.83 7.61 11.62
N TYR A 29 8.58 7.55 11.14
CA TYR A 29 7.40 7.97 11.89
C TYR A 29 7.09 7.02 13.04
N ASP A 30 7.17 5.71 12.80
CA ASP A 30 6.99 4.68 13.82
C ASP A 30 8.02 4.83 14.96
N LEU A 31 9.29 5.09 14.60
CA LEU A 31 10.39 5.27 15.57
C LEU A 31 10.12 6.40 16.58
N VAL A 32 9.42 7.46 16.16
CA VAL A 32 9.14 8.64 17.00
C VAL A 32 7.69 8.69 17.49
N GLY A 33 6.88 7.66 17.22
CA GLY A 33 5.47 7.62 17.60
C GLY A 33 4.58 8.62 16.84
N LYS A 34 4.98 9.05 15.64
CA LYS A 34 4.18 9.96 14.81
C LYS A 34 3.14 9.15 14.00
N PRO A 35 1.86 9.55 14.00
CA PRO A 35 0.83 8.85 13.21
C PRO A 35 1.15 8.84 11.72
N ILE A 36 1.02 7.68 11.08
CA ILE A 36 1.27 7.48 9.63
C ILE A 36 0.27 8.22 8.72
N VAL A 37 -0.89 8.61 9.25
CA VAL A 37 -1.86 9.47 8.54
C VAL A 37 -1.30 10.87 8.25
N ASN A 38 -0.20 11.25 8.91
CA ASN A 38 0.50 12.52 8.69
C ASN A 38 1.71 12.37 7.74
N LEU A 39 1.81 11.26 7.00
CA LEU A 39 2.85 11.08 5.99
C LEU A 39 2.69 12.14 4.87
N PRO A 40 3.80 12.57 4.24
CA PRO A 40 3.75 13.46 3.08
C PRO A 40 2.90 12.86 1.95
N GLU A 41 2.24 13.70 1.15
CA GLU A 41 1.38 13.23 0.06
C GLU A 41 2.13 12.46 -1.03
N ASP A 42 3.43 12.71 -1.17
CA ASP A 42 4.36 12.07 -2.10
C ASP A 42 5.09 10.85 -1.49
N SER A 43 4.73 10.44 -0.26
CA SER A 43 5.16 9.16 0.32
C SER A 43 4.74 8.01 -0.61
N LYS A 44 5.67 7.08 -0.87
CA LYS A 44 5.40 5.89 -1.71
C LYS A 44 4.23 5.10 -1.18
N ALA A 45 4.10 5.01 0.14
CA ALA A 45 2.97 4.34 0.78
C ALA A 45 1.65 5.10 0.58
N VAL A 46 1.66 6.42 0.73
CA VAL A 46 0.45 7.26 0.53
C VAL A 46 -0.03 7.19 -0.92
N VAL A 47 0.88 7.31 -1.89
CA VAL A 47 0.56 7.20 -3.32
C VAL A 47 -0.01 5.82 -3.65
N ALA A 48 0.66 4.74 -3.25
CA ALA A 48 0.20 3.38 -3.54
C ALA A 48 -1.17 3.07 -2.89
N VAL A 49 -1.42 3.56 -1.67
CA VAL A 49 -2.73 3.41 -1.03
C VAL A 49 -3.80 4.17 -1.81
N LYS A 50 -3.54 5.41 -2.25
CA LYS A 50 -4.49 6.18 -3.07
C LYS A 50 -4.84 5.44 -4.36
N GLU A 51 -3.84 4.91 -5.08
CA GLU A 51 -4.06 4.13 -6.31
C GLU A 51 -4.88 2.85 -6.05
N ILE A 52 -4.62 2.14 -4.95
CA ILE A 52 -5.41 0.96 -4.56
C ILE A 52 -6.86 1.35 -4.25
N PHE A 53 -7.06 2.46 -3.54
CA PHE A 53 -8.39 2.97 -3.21
C PHE A 53 -9.15 3.38 -4.48
N GLU A 54 -8.50 4.06 -5.41
CA GLU A 54 -9.09 4.40 -6.72
C GLU A 54 -9.47 3.14 -7.50
N LYS A 55 -8.63 2.10 -7.49
CA LYS A 55 -8.97 0.83 -8.14
C LYS A 55 -10.18 0.13 -7.50
N VAL A 56 -10.32 0.19 -6.18
CA VAL A 56 -11.39 -0.53 -5.45
C VAL A 56 -12.69 0.27 -5.37
N LEU A 57 -12.60 1.59 -5.22
CA LEU A 57 -13.76 2.48 -5.01
C LEU A 57 -14.09 3.33 -6.23
N GLY A 58 -13.17 3.49 -7.19
CA GLY A 58 -13.43 4.18 -8.45
C GLY A 58 -14.47 3.45 -9.30
N ASP A 59 -14.63 2.15 -9.13
CA ASP A 59 -15.72 1.36 -9.72
C ASP A 59 -17.08 1.59 -9.02
N LEU A 60 -17.10 2.30 -7.88
CA LEU A 60 -18.28 2.54 -7.05
C LEU A 60 -18.87 3.96 -7.21
N LEU A 61 -18.23 4.83 -8.00
CA LEU A 61 -18.68 6.19 -8.35
C LEU A 61 -18.86 6.34 -9.86
#